data_AF-A0A953P3J7-F1
#
_entry.id   AF-A0A953P3J7-F1
#
_cell.length_a   1.000
_cell.length_b   1.000
_cell.length_c   1.000
_cell.angle_alpha   90.00
_cell.angle_beta   90.00
_cell.angle_gamma   90.00
#
_symmetry.space_group_name_H-M   'P 1'
#
loop_
_entity.id
_entity.type
_entity.pdbx_description
1 polymer ?
#
loop_
_entity_poly.entity_id
_entity_poly.type
_entity_poly.pdbx_seq_one_letter_code
_entity_poly.pdbx_strand_id
1 'polypeptide(L)'
;MTSAKRKPREDPSAPFLFQRMFTRLGCDGRPPRFHVEFFPYASLTLTIRRREEMVLVRLSDLLARASRTVLEGAAALLLARMYRKKAPASLVAPYLAYARSARTR
;
A
#
# COMPACT_ATOMS: atom_id res chain seq x y z
N MET A 1 -11.45 18.21 21.09
CA MET A 1 -10.26 18.70 20.37
C MET A 1 -10.34 18.21 18.93
N THR A 2 -10.68 19.10 18.02
CA THR A 2 -11.08 18.82 16.63
C THR A 2 -9.87 18.33 15.84
N SER A 3 -9.88 17.05 15.47
CA SER A 3 -8.87 16.43 14.61
C SER A 3 -8.73 17.26 13.34
N ALA A 4 -7.62 18.00 13.23
CA ALA A 4 -7.28 18.75 12.04
C ALA A 4 -7.24 17.75 10.88
N LYS A 5 -8.25 17.81 10.00
CA LYS A 5 -8.28 17.08 8.73
C LYS A 5 -7.09 17.54 7.90
N ARG A 6 -5.89 16.99 8.17
CA ARG A 6 -4.78 17.05 7.22
C ARG A 6 -5.30 16.41 5.95
N LYS A 7 -5.32 17.18 4.85
CA LYS A 7 -5.72 16.67 3.54
C LYS A 7 -4.92 15.39 3.28
N PRO A 8 -5.58 14.30 2.82
CA PRO A 8 -4.85 13.13 2.39
C PRO A 8 -3.87 13.55 1.31
N ARG A 9 -2.62 13.13 1.44
CA ARG A 9 -1.62 13.39 0.40
C ARG A 9 -1.85 12.36 -0.70
N GLU A 10 -2.05 12.86 -1.91
CA GLU A 10 -2.10 12.04 -3.11
C GLU A 10 -0.70 12.03 -3.71
N ASP A 11 -0.12 10.85 -3.90
CA ASP A 11 1.13 10.69 -4.63
C ASP A 11 0.80 10.10 -6.01
N PRO A 12 0.94 10.87 -7.10
CA PRO A 12 0.64 10.38 -8.44
C PRO A 12 1.56 9.20 -8.85
N SER A 13 2.70 9.00 -8.18
CA SER A 13 3.63 7.90 -8.45
C SER A 13 3.19 6.58 -7.80
N ALA A 14 2.40 6.64 -6.73
CA ALA A 14 2.00 5.47 -5.97
C ALA A 14 1.10 4.50 -6.76
N PRO A 15 0.09 4.94 -7.54
CA PRO A 15 -0.67 4.08 -8.43
C PRO A 15 0.19 3.24 -9.39
N PHE A 16 1.24 3.82 -9.97
CA PHE A 16 2.15 3.12 -10.89
C PHE A 16 2.92 2.00 -10.19
N LEU A 17 3.28 2.19 -8.91
CA LEU A 17 3.93 1.17 -8.10
C LEU A 17 3.00 -0.04 -7.89
N PHE A 18 1.73 0.19 -7.58
CA PHE A 18 0.74 -0.88 -7.46
C PHE A 18 0.51 -1.59 -8.78
N GLN A 19 0.38 -0.85 -9.88
CA GLN A 19 0.20 -1.43 -11.20
C GLN A 19 1.41 -2.30 -11.62
N ARG A 20 2.63 -1.83 -11.37
CA ARG A 20 3.85 -2.61 -11.63
C ARG A 20 3.90 -3.88 -10.78
N MET A 21 3.52 -3.80 -9.50
CA MET A 21 3.47 -4.98 -8.62
C MET A 21 2.37 -5.95 -9.00
N PHE A 22 1.22 -5.47 -9.47
CA PHE A 22 0.14 -6.31 -10.00
C PHE A 22 0.63 -7.19 -11.15
N THR A 23 1.31 -6.59 -12.12
CA THR A 23 1.89 -7.33 -13.25
C THR A 23 3.00 -8.27 -12.78
N ARG A 24 3.88 -7.84 -11.87
CA ARG A 24 4.99 -8.65 -11.35
C ARG A 24 4.52 -9.87 -10.56
N LEU A 25 3.39 -9.76 -9.86
CA LEU A 25 2.77 -10.87 -9.13
C LEU A 25 2.00 -11.84 -10.03
N GLY A 26 1.81 -11.51 -11.31
CA GLY A 26 0.97 -12.29 -12.21
C GLY A 26 -0.46 -12.37 -11.69
N CYS A 27 -1.00 -11.26 -11.18
CA CYS A 27 -2.39 -11.20 -10.75
C CYS A 27 -3.31 -11.39 -11.96
N ASP A 28 -4.34 -12.22 -11.79
CA ASP A 28 -5.25 -12.56 -12.88
C ASP A 28 -6.22 -11.41 -13.19
N GLY A 29 -6.53 -11.23 -14.48
CA GLY A 29 -7.48 -10.24 -14.96
C GLY A 29 -6.84 -8.93 -15.45
N ARG A 30 -7.70 -7.99 -15.85
CA ARG A 30 -7.25 -6.66 -16.30
C ARG A 30 -6.76 -5.85 -15.09
N PRO A 31 -5.59 -5.19 -15.17
CA PRO A 31 -5.12 -4.33 -14.10
C PRO A 31 -6.16 -3.23 -13.81
N PRO A 32 -6.72 -3.16 -12.60
CA PRO A 32 -7.69 -2.13 -12.24
C PRO A 32 -6.98 -0.78 -12.10
N ARG A 33 -7.77 0.31 -12.11
CA ARG A 33 -7.23 1.62 -11.74
C ARG A 33 -6.91 1.63 -10.25
N PHE A 34 -5.66 1.92 -9.89
CA PHE A 34 -5.25 2.04 -8.49
C PHE A 34 -5.38 3.49 -8.05
N HIS A 35 -6.09 3.72 -6.94
CA HIS A 35 -6.18 5.03 -6.29
C HIS A 35 -5.55 4.91 -4.91
N VAL A 36 -4.44 5.64 -4.69
CA VAL A 36 -3.65 5.52 -3.47
C VAL A 36 -3.70 6.84 -2.71
N GLU A 37 -4.23 6.79 -1.50
CA GLU A 37 -4.38 7.95 -0.63
C GLU A 37 -3.59 7.75 0.66
N PHE A 38 -2.78 8.75 1.05
CA PHE A 38 -2.07 8.76 2.33
C PHE A 38 -2.85 9.54 3.38
N PHE A 39 -3.29 8.86 4.43
CA PHE A 39 -4.04 9.44 5.55
C PHE A 39 -3.17 9.56 6.81
N PRO A 40 -3.38 10.62 7.62
CA PRO A 40 -2.69 10.84 8.89
C PRO A 40 -3.18 9.87 9.97
N TYR A 41 -2.79 8.59 9.87
CA TYR A 41 -3.11 7.58 10.87
C TYR A 41 -2.07 7.60 11.99
N ALA A 42 -2.53 7.43 13.24
CA ALA A 42 -1.64 7.31 14.40
C ALA A 42 -0.80 6.03 14.40
N SER A 43 -1.11 5.07 13.52
CA SER A 43 -0.43 3.79 13.38
C SER A 43 -0.21 3.45 11.90
N LEU A 44 0.65 2.45 11.64
CA LEU A 44 0.84 1.88 10.30
C LEU A 44 -0.37 1.08 9.84
N THR A 45 -1.43 1.80 9.50
CA THR A 45 -2.65 1.25 8.94
C THR A 45 -2.54 1.21 7.41
N LEU A 46 -2.85 0.04 6.86
CA LEU A 46 -2.96 -0.21 5.43
C LEU A 46 -4.35 -0.78 5.15
N THR A 47 -5.09 -0.19 4.21
CA THR A 47 -6.39 -0.72 3.79
C THR A 47 -6.41 -0.83 2.27
N ILE A 48 -6.85 -1.98 1.76
CA ILE A 48 -7.15 -2.17 0.34
C ILE A 48 -8.62 -2.55 0.19
N ARG A 49 -9.32 -1.90 -0.75
CA ARG A 49 -10.71 -2.18 -1.08
C ARG A 49 -10.88 -2.24 -2.58
N ARG A 50 -11.45 -3.35 -3.06
CA ARG A 50 -11.92 -3.47 -4.44
C ARG A 50 -13.24 -2.72 -4.60
N ARG A 51 -13.32 -1.87 -5.62
CA ARG A 51 -14.55 -1.36 -6.21
C ARG A 51 -14.67 -1.92 -7.63
N GLU A 52 -15.82 -1.74 -8.26
CA GLU A 52 -16.16 -2.37 -9.55
C GLU A 52 -15.05 -2.17 -10.60
N GLU A 53 -14.62 -0.93 -10.83
CA GLU A 53 -13.58 -0.62 -11.84
C GLU A 53 -12.23 -0.17 -11.27
N MET A 54 -12.12 -0.05 -9.94
CA MET A 54 -10.92 0.51 -9.30
C MET A 54 -10.60 -0.12 -7.96
N VAL A 55 -9.36 0.00 -7.54
CA VAL A 55 -8.87 -0.45 -6.23
C VAL A 55 -8.46 0.78 -5.44
N LEU A 56 -9.16 1.02 -4.34
CA LEU A 56 -8.79 2.07 -3.39
C LEU A 56 -7.83 1.49 -2.37
N VAL A 57 -6.67 2.13 -2.27
CA VAL A 57 -5.65 1.83 -1.28
C VAL A 57 -5.50 3.05 -0.38
N ARG A 58 -5.63 2.82 0.93
CA ARG A 58 -5.36 3.84 1.95
C ARG A 58 -4.14 3.43 2.74
N LEU A 59 -3.14 4.29 2.74
CA LEU A 59 -1.88 4.08 3.44
C LEU A 59 -1.78 5.11 4.56
N SER A 60 -1.12 4.74 5.66
CA SER A 60 -0.68 5.71 6.66
C SER A 60 0.36 6.67 6.05
N ASP A 61 0.29 7.95 6.38
CA ASP A 61 1.30 8.95 6.01
C ASP A 61 2.69 8.63 6.57
N LEU A 62 2.78 7.78 7.60
CA LEU A 62 4.04 7.20 8.06
C LEU A 62 4.75 6.38 6.97
N LEU A 63 4.00 5.80 6.02
CA LEU A 63 4.58 5.11 4.86
C LEU A 63 4.99 6.08 3.75
N ALA A 64 4.44 7.30 3.70
CA ALA A 64 4.84 8.28 2.71
C ALA A 64 6.31 8.70 2.87
N ARG A 65 6.88 8.52 4.07
CA ARG A 65 8.31 8.74 4.36
C ARG A 65 9.17 7.48 4.21
N ALA A 66 8.56 6.33 3.94
CA ALA A 66 9.26 5.07 3.82
C ALA A 66 9.99 4.96 2.48
N SER A 67 11.00 4.10 2.43
CA SER A 67 11.72 3.83 1.19
C SER A 67 10.81 3.15 0.17
N ARG A 68 11.17 3.27 -1.11
CA ARG A 68 10.43 2.63 -2.21
C ARG A 68 10.29 1.12 -2.04
N THR A 69 11.29 0.44 -1.50
CA THR A 69 11.25 -1.02 -1.24
C THR A 69 10.20 -1.39 -0.21
N VAL A 70 9.97 -0.56 0.80
CA VAL A 70 8.91 -0.74 1.80
C VAL A 70 7.54 -0.57 1.16
N LEU A 71 7.37 0.46 0.31
CA LEU A 71 6.13 0.68 -0.43
C LEU A 71 5.82 -0.47 -1.40
N GLU A 72 6.83 -0.98 -2.11
CA GLU A 72 6.72 -2.16 -2.98
C GLU A 72 6.30 -3.41 -2.18
N GLY A 73 6.88 -3.64 -1.01
CA GLY A 73 6.50 -4.74 -0.13
C GLY A 73 5.09 -4.62 0.43
N ALA A 74 4.66 -3.40 0.80
CA ALA A 74 3.29 -3.14 1.24
C ALA A 74 2.30 -3.39 0.11
N ALA A 75 2.59 -2.90 -1.10
CA ALA A 75 1.76 -3.13 -2.28
C ALA A 75 1.66 -4.62 -2.62
N ALA A 76 2.79 -5.34 -2.62
CA ALA A 76 2.83 -6.77 -2.89
C ALA A 76 1.99 -7.55 -1.86
N LEU A 77 2.10 -7.21 -0.57
CA LEU A 77 1.31 -7.82 0.50
C LEU A 77 -0.20 -7.58 0.31
N LEU A 78 -0.61 -6.35 0.01
CA LEU A 78 -2.02 -5.99 -0.18
C LEU A 78 -2.61 -6.68 -1.40
N LEU A 79 -1.89 -6.68 -2.53
CA LEU A 79 -2.31 -7.36 -3.76
C LEU A 79 -2.41 -8.87 -3.55
N ALA A 80 -1.42 -9.48 -2.91
CA ALA A 80 -1.45 -10.91 -2.60
C ALA A 80 -2.66 -11.29 -1.74
N ARG A 81 -3.00 -10.48 -0.72
CA ARG A 81 -4.20 -10.70 0.11
C ARG A 81 -5.48 -10.54 -0.70
N MET A 82 -5.57 -9.50 -1.53
CA MET A 82 -6.77 -9.20 -2.32
C MET A 82 -7.02 -10.26 -3.41
N TYR A 83 -5.98 -10.70 -4.10
CA TYR A 83 -6.06 -11.68 -5.19
C TYR A 83 -5.82 -13.12 -4.74
N ARG A 84 -5.73 -13.36 -3.42
CA ARG A 84 -5.41 -14.68 -2.82
C ARG A 84 -4.18 -15.35 -3.46
N LYS A 85 -3.16 -14.55 -3.81
CA LYS A 85 -1.88 -15.01 -4.34
C LYS A 85 -0.81 -15.07 -3.24
N LYS A 86 0.28 -15.77 -3.50
CA LYS A 86 1.44 -15.82 -2.60
C LYS A 86 2.43 -14.71 -2.98
N ALA A 87 2.60 -13.71 -2.14
CA ALA A 87 3.67 -12.73 -2.31
C ALA A 87 5.02 -13.37 -1.95
N PRO A 88 6.07 -13.19 -2.77
CA PRO A 88 7.43 -13.58 -2.41
C PRO A 88 7.87 -12.96 -1.09
N ALA A 89 8.42 -13.77 -0.18
CA ALA A 89 8.87 -13.30 1.13
C ALA A 89 9.93 -12.19 1.01
N SER A 90 10.81 -12.27 0.00
CA SER A 90 11.82 -11.25 -0.31
C SER A 90 11.21 -9.89 -0.67
N LEU A 91 10.05 -9.87 -1.33
CA LEU A 91 9.35 -8.62 -1.66
C LEU A 91 8.64 -8.03 -0.43
N VAL A 92 8.08 -8.88 0.44
CA VAL A 92 7.32 -8.43 1.61
C VAL A 92 8.23 -8.11 2.81
N ALA A 93 9.44 -8.69 2.87
CA ALA A 93 10.37 -8.54 3.99
C ALA A 93 10.71 -7.09 4.34
N PRO A 94 11.02 -6.18 3.38
CA PRO A 94 11.28 -4.77 3.69
C PRO A 94 10.10 -4.10 4.42
N TYR A 95 8.87 -4.39 3.98
CA TYR A 95 7.68 -3.86 4.64
C TYR A 95 7.50 -4.41 6.06
N LEU A 96 7.69 -5.72 6.26
CA LEU A 96 7.57 -6.32 7.60
C LEU A 96 8.64 -5.82 8.57
N ALA A 97 9.87 -5.61 8.09
CA ALA A 97 10.94 -5.01 8.88
C ALA A 97 10.57 -3.58 9.31
N TYR A 98 10.09 -2.76 8.38
CA TYR A 98 9.63 -1.40 8.66
C TYR A 98 8.43 -1.38 9.62
N ALA A 99 7.45 -2.26 9.41
CA ALA A 99 6.26 -2.35 10.25
C ALA A 99 6.59 -2.78 11.69
N ARG A 100 7.64 -3.61 11.87
CA ARG A 100 8.16 -3.95 13.19
C ARG A 100 8.85 -2.75 13.83
N SER A 101 9.76 -2.07 13.14
CA SER A 101 10.52 -0.94 13.71
C SER A 101 9.64 0.25 14.08
N ALA A 102 8.61 0.53 13.26
CA ALA A 102 7.68 1.63 13.50
C ALA A 102 6.67 1.34 14.63
N ARG A 103 6.50 0.07 15.04
CA ARG A 103 5.72 -0.29 16.23
C ARG A 103 6.54 -0.11 17.53
N THR A 104 7.86 -0.02 17.40
CA THR A 104 8.80 0.16 18.52
C THR A 104 9.08 1.63 18.83
N ARG A 105 8.40 2.57 18.17
CA ARG A 105 8.62 4.01 18.28
C ARG A 105 7.34 4.73 18.68
#